data_AF-T0KL22-F1
#
_entry.id   AF-T0KL22-F1
#
_cell.length_a   1.000
_cell.length_b   1.000
_cell.length_c   1.000
_cell.angle_alpha   90.00
_cell.angle_beta   90.00
_cell.angle_gamma   90.00
#
_symmetry.space_group_name_H-M   'P 1'
#
loop_
_entity.id
_entity.type
_entity.pdbx_description
1 polymer ?
#
loop_
_entity_poly.entity_id
_entity_poly.type
_entity_poly.pdbx_seq_one_letter_code
_entity_poly.pdbx_strand_id
1 'polypeptide(L)'
;MQGVTLKSRAAAFACAAGALVFILALVLGYAQGEEDDIVQIGRALIIAILCGTMSWASARRTISTTAGAIDTATERLLAAAHGDLHSRVPVEIGLELPDLAVAMESLFSQVRTNLDHVQALALFDQVTGLANRTSFCRQVETLLAERPEQGIAALFFIDLDGFKSVNDTLGHAAGDQLLARVAGRLREVVMAQIHTGAGDAVIGRLAGDEFTMFFPNLANADVPRRIARAIQFALGERFDLGSQHVELGASIGIACYPDHGDTLSALLRAADLAMYHAKHEGRGRAEMYTTELALEMADRAALEHEIARAIERDEFLLEFQPQIEVTSGRAVAAEALVRWAHPDRDIVMPGLFVPVAEESGAIVALGDWVMGHVCETAARWAKAGITQRIAVNISTRELAQADFFVRLAHAMEIHGTPPAMLELEITESLAMEMDARVLDQLAALRRQGVQVAIDDFGTGYSNLSRLKELPVDRVKIDRSLVRDIATSAEARTICSAVVGLIQGLGLEVVIEGIESQAQMEILRVIGCTLFQGYHLARPTPEDDYLGRYAAPVTVERRLV
;
A
#
# COMPACT_ATOMS: atom_id res chain seq x y z
N MET A 1 60.33 -15.93 24.01
CA MET A 1 61.02 -16.72 25.06
C MET A 1 60.54 -18.15 24.94
N GLN A 2 61.45 -19.08 24.60
CA GLN A 2 61.14 -20.48 24.32
C GLN A 2 60.48 -21.16 25.51
N GLY A 3 59.34 -21.80 25.24
CA GLY A 3 58.47 -22.43 26.22
C GLY A 3 59.15 -23.60 26.90
N VAL A 4 59.57 -23.38 28.15
CA VAL A 4 59.81 -24.45 29.10
C VAL A 4 58.45 -25.10 29.36
N THR A 5 58.22 -26.28 28.78
CA THR A 5 56.94 -27.02 28.92
C THR A 5 56.61 -27.23 30.39
N LEU A 6 55.31 -27.30 30.75
CA LEU A 6 54.86 -27.55 32.13
C LEU A 6 55.59 -28.76 32.76
N LYS A 7 55.89 -29.78 31.94
CA LYS A 7 56.69 -30.96 32.31
C LYS A 7 58.09 -30.61 32.81
N SER A 8 58.78 -29.65 32.17
CA SER A 8 60.12 -29.23 32.56
C SER A 8 60.12 -28.39 33.84
N ARG A 9 59.07 -27.60 34.12
CA ARG A 9 58.93 -26.86 35.38
C ARG A 9 58.60 -27.79 36.55
N ALA A 10 57.75 -28.80 36.33
CA ALA A 10 57.45 -29.84 37.32
C ALA A 10 58.68 -30.68 37.67
N ALA A 11 59.48 -31.07 36.67
CA ALA A 11 60.74 -31.78 36.90
C ALA A 11 61.75 -30.91 37.66
N ALA A 12 61.89 -29.64 37.30
CA ALA A 12 62.78 -28.71 38.01
C ALA A 12 62.33 -28.47 39.46
N PHE A 13 61.02 -28.32 39.71
CA PHE A 13 60.47 -28.17 41.06
C PHE A 13 60.66 -29.42 41.91
N ALA A 14 60.43 -30.62 41.36
CA ALA A 14 60.67 -31.88 42.06
C ALA A 14 62.16 -32.08 42.41
N CYS A 15 63.06 -31.74 41.48
CA CYS A 15 64.51 -31.76 41.73
C CYS A 15 64.93 -30.73 42.79
N ALA A 16 64.39 -29.50 42.75
CA ALA A 16 64.69 -28.45 43.72
C ALA A 16 64.14 -28.78 45.12
N ALA A 17 62.92 -29.32 45.20
CA ALA A 17 62.31 -29.77 46.46
C ALA A 17 63.08 -30.96 47.05
N GLY A 18 63.48 -31.93 46.22
CA GLY A 18 64.33 -33.05 46.64
C GLY A 18 65.69 -32.59 47.15
N ALA A 19 66.33 -31.64 46.46
CA ALA A 19 67.60 -31.05 46.87
C ALA A 19 67.48 -30.27 48.19
N LEU A 20 66.41 -29.50 48.40
CA LEU A 20 66.16 -28.77 49.64
C LEU A 20 65.94 -29.73 50.82
N VAL A 21 65.16 -30.80 50.63
CA VAL A 21 64.94 -31.83 51.65
C VAL A 21 66.24 -32.56 51.98
N PHE A 22 67.09 -32.84 50.98
CA PHE A 22 68.41 -33.42 51.19
C PHE A 22 69.31 -32.52 52.05
N ILE A 23 69.37 -31.22 51.73
CA ILE A 23 70.17 -30.24 52.47
C ILE A 23 69.66 -30.08 53.91
N LEU A 24 68.34 -29.97 54.09
CA LEU A 24 67.73 -29.90 55.43
C LEU A 24 67.98 -31.16 56.27
N ALA A 25 67.88 -32.34 55.66
CA ALA A 25 68.15 -33.61 56.33
C ALA A 25 69.61 -33.75 56.75
N LEU A 26 70.56 -33.26 55.94
CA LEU A 26 71.98 -33.19 56.29
C LEU A 26 72.23 -32.20 57.44
N VAL A 27 71.69 -30.98 57.36
CA VAL A 27 71.91 -29.93 58.37
C VAL A 27 71.30 -30.30 59.73
N LEU A 28 70.10 -30.90 59.75
CA LEU A 28 69.46 -31.36 60.98
C LEU A 28 70.12 -32.64 61.53
N GLY A 29 70.67 -33.49 60.67
CA GLY A 29 71.42 -34.68 61.06
C GLY A 29 72.75 -34.36 61.75
N TYR A 30 73.51 -33.40 61.22
CA TYR A 30 74.81 -32.98 61.79
C TYR A 30 74.71 -32.40 63.21
N ALA A 31 73.52 -32.06 63.69
CA ALA A 31 73.31 -31.52 65.04
C ALA A 31 73.34 -32.58 66.16
N GLN A 32 73.33 -33.88 65.83
CA GLN A 32 73.44 -34.97 66.82
C GLN A 32 74.67 -35.83 66.52
N GLY A 33 75.67 -35.74 67.40
CA GLY A 33 76.96 -36.41 67.25
C GLY A 33 76.94 -37.93 67.41
N GLU A 34 77.95 -38.57 66.80
CA GLU A 34 78.39 -39.98 66.92
C GLU A 34 77.60 -41.08 66.17
N GLU A 35 77.18 -40.85 64.92
CA GLU A 35 76.95 -41.94 63.94
C GLU A 35 77.84 -41.76 62.69
N ASP A 36 78.26 -42.87 62.07
CA ASP A 36 79.12 -42.96 60.87
C ASP A 36 78.59 -42.03 59.75
N ASP A 37 79.38 -41.04 59.32
CA ASP A 37 79.02 -39.99 58.34
C ASP A 37 78.35 -40.56 57.07
N ILE A 38 78.76 -41.76 56.63
CA ILE A 38 78.25 -42.43 55.44
C ILE A 38 76.80 -42.90 55.61
N VAL A 39 76.42 -43.40 56.80
CA VAL A 39 75.08 -43.92 57.06
C VAL A 39 74.07 -42.77 57.10
N GLN A 40 74.46 -41.62 57.65
CA GLN A 40 73.61 -40.44 57.74
C GLN A 40 73.36 -39.80 56.37
N ILE A 41 74.39 -39.68 55.54
CA ILE A 41 74.25 -39.26 54.13
C ILE A 41 73.32 -40.21 53.36
N GLY A 42 73.44 -41.53 53.60
CA GLY A 42 72.58 -42.54 52.99
C GLY A 42 71.09 -42.36 53.35
N ARG A 43 70.78 -42.12 54.63
CA ARG A 43 69.39 -41.87 55.08
C ARG A 43 68.82 -40.58 54.49
N ALA A 44 69.59 -39.50 54.47
CA ALA A 44 69.17 -38.23 53.86
C ALA A 44 68.89 -38.37 52.36
N LEU A 45 69.73 -39.14 51.64
CA LEU A 45 69.55 -39.41 50.22
C LEU A 45 68.27 -40.20 49.93
N ILE A 46 67.95 -41.21 50.74
CA ILE A 46 66.71 -41.99 50.61
C ILE A 46 65.47 -41.10 50.78
N ILE A 47 65.45 -40.23 51.79
CA ILE A 47 64.33 -39.31 52.03
C ILE A 47 64.20 -38.31 50.89
N ALA A 48 65.32 -37.76 50.39
CA ALA A 48 65.33 -36.83 49.26
C ALA A 48 64.78 -37.48 47.97
N ILE A 49 65.17 -38.73 47.69
CA ILE A 49 64.65 -39.50 46.55
C ILE A 49 63.15 -39.78 46.73
N LEU A 50 62.69 -40.15 47.93
CA LEU A 50 61.29 -40.44 48.20
C LEU A 50 60.42 -39.18 48.06
N CYS A 51 60.86 -38.05 48.63
CA CYS A 51 60.16 -36.77 48.46
C CYS A 51 60.19 -36.29 47.01
N GLY A 52 61.33 -36.39 46.32
CA GLY A 52 61.45 -36.02 44.91
C GLY A 52 60.55 -36.86 44.00
N THR A 53 60.46 -38.17 44.25
CA THR A 53 59.58 -39.07 43.49
C THR A 53 58.10 -38.83 43.79
N MET A 54 57.71 -38.58 45.05
CA MET A 54 56.33 -38.23 45.40
C MET A 54 55.92 -36.87 44.81
N SER A 55 56.78 -35.86 44.88
CA SER A 55 56.54 -34.56 44.24
C SER A 55 56.44 -34.67 42.72
N TRP A 56 57.31 -35.47 42.09
CA TRP A 56 57.24 -35.74 40.65
C TRP A 56 55.98 -36.50 40.26
N ALA A 57 55.58 -37.52 41.02
CA ALA A 57 54.36 -38.29 40.79
C ALA A 57 53.10 -37.41 40.95
N SER A 58 53.05 -36.57 41.99
CA SER A 58 51.97 -35.62 42.21
C SER A 58 51.88 -34.61 41.06
N ALA A 59 53.00 -33.99 40.68
CA ALA A 59 53.02 -33.02 39.58
C ALA A 59 52.67 -33.67 38.22
N ARG A 60 53.12 -34.91 37.98
CA ARG A 60 52.76 -35.69 36.80
C ARG A 60 51.28 -36.04 36.77
N ARG A 61 50.68 -36.36 37.92
CA ARG A 61 49.24 -36.64 38.05
C ARG A 61 48.43 -35.40 37.70
N THR A 62 48.76 -34.24 38.29
CA THR A 62 48.09 -32.96 37.97
C THR A 62 48.26 -32.57 36.50
N ILE A 63 49.46 -32.72 35.92
CA ILE A 63 49.66 -32.46 34.49
C ILE A 63 48.83 -33.40 33.62
N SER A 64 48.67 -34.66 34.04
CA SER A 64 47.87 -35.65 33.29
C SER A 64 46.38 -35.37 33.35
N THR A 65 45.84 -34.88 34.48
CA THR A 65 44.42 -34.53 34.59
C THR A 65 44.10 -33.29 33.76
N THR A 66 44.93 -32.26 33.85
CA THR A 66 44.78 -31.06 33.01
C THR A 66 44.94 -31.37 31.52
N ALA A 67 45.89 -32.23 31.14
CA ALA A 67 46.04 -32.65 29.74
C ALA A 67 44.81 -33.40 29.22
N GLY A 68 44.25 -34.33 30.01
CA GLY A 68 43.00 -35.00 29.65
C GLY A 68 41.83 -34.02 29.50
N ALA A 69 41.73 -33.02 30.38
CA ALA A 69 40.70 -31.98 30.26
C ALA A 69 40.85 -31.13 28.97
N ILE A 70 42.09 -30.86 28.53
CA ILE A 70 42.36 -30.17 27.26
C ILE A 70 41.95 -31.03 26.06
N ASP A 71 42.26 -32.33 26.08
CA ASP A 71 41.86 -33.24 25.00
C ASP A 71 40.32 -33.30 24.89
N THR A 72 39.62 -33.46 26.02
CA THR A 72 38.15 -33.44 26.08
C THR A 72 37.58 -32.09 25.60
N ALA A 73 38.21 -30.96 25.96
CA ALA A 73 37.80 -29.64 25.49
C ALA A 73 37.98 -29.49 23.97
N THR A 74 39.07 -30.05 23.42
CA THR A 74 39.36 -30.05 21.99
C THR A 74 38.33 -30.88 21.23
N GLU A 75 38.02 -32.09 21.71
CA GLU A 75 36.97 -32.94 21.14
C GLU A 75 35.60 -32.25 21.17
N ARG A 76 35.26 -31.58 22.28
CA ARG A 76 34.00 -30.84 22.39
C ARG A 76 33.92 -29.67 21.41
N LEU A 77 35.00 -28.91 21.24
CA LEU A 77 35.07 -27.83 20.25
C LEU A 77 34.96 -28.37 18.81
N LEU A 78 35.59 -29.51 18.52
CA LEU A 78 35.45 -30.19 17.23
C LEU A 78 34.00 -30.63 16.98
N ALA A 79 33.32 -31.20 17.97
CA ALA A 79 31.91 -31.55 17.84
C ALA A 79 31.02 -30.32 17.57
N ALA A 80 31.28 -29.21 18.26
CA ALA A 80 30.60 -27.93 18.01
C ALA A 80 30.84 -27.41 16.58
N ALA A 81 32.07 -27.52 16.08
CA ALA A 81 32.41 -27.13 14.70
C ALA A 81 31.68 -27.98 13.64
N HIS A 82 31.29 -29.22 13.97
CA HIS A 82 30.48 -30.10 13.13
C HIS A 82 28.96 -29.94 13.35
N GLY A 83 28.53 -28.94 14.13
CA GLY A 83 27.12 -28.58 14.31
C GLY A 83 26.48 -28.99 15.64
N ASP A 84 27.20 -29.70 16.52
CA ASP A 84 26.67 -30.04 17.85
C ASP A 84 26.89 -28.91 18.87
N LEU A 85 25.98 -27.93 18.85
CA LEU A 85 25.95 -26.80 19.79
C LEU A 85 25.02 -27.04 21.00
N HIS A 86 24.32 -28.18 21.05
CA HIS A 86 23.33 -28.47 22.09
C HIS A 86 23.88 -29.34 23.22
N SER A 87 24.88 -30.19 22.95
CA SER A 87 25.55 -30.98 23.97
C SER A 87 26.21 -30.10 25.03
N ARG A 88 26.10 -30.50 26.31
CA ARG A 88 26.71 -29.77 27.43
C ARG A 88 28.24 -29.85 27.37
N VAL A 89 28.91 -28.90 28.01
CA VAL A 89 30.36 -28.98 28.23
C VAL A 89 30.62 -30.07 29.29
N PRO A 90 31.49 -31.07 29.00
CA PRO A 90 31.81 -32.14 29.96
C PRO A 90 32.29 -31.60 31.32
N VAL A 91 31.84 -32.25 32.40
CA VAL A 91 32.09 -31.81 33.78
C VAL A 91 33.57 -31.82 34.14
N GLU A 92 34.34 -32.72 33.50
CA GLU A 92 35.78 -32.87 33.66
C GLU A 92 36.54 -31.59 33.28
N ILE A 93 36.05 -30.85 32.28
CA ILE A 93 36.61 -29.55 31.88
C ILE A 93 36.32 -28.51 32.95
N GLY A 94 35.10 -28.50 33.52
CA GLY A 94 34.73 -27.56 34.57
C GLY A 94 35.50 -27.75 35.88
N LEU A 95 35.92 -28.98 36.18
CA LEU A 95 36.70 -29.30 37.38
C LEU A 95 38.18 -28.90 37.25
N GLU A 96 38.79 -29.06 36.08
CA GLU A 96 40.22 -28.82 35.87
C GLU A 96 40.53 -27.46 35.21
N LEU A 97 39.60 -26.91 34.43
CA LEU A 97 39.72 -25.68 33.63
C LEU A 97 38.40 -24.85 33.67
N PRO A 98 38.01 -24.29 34.83
CA PRO A 98 36.71 -23.65 35.02
C PRO A 98 36.47 -22.45 34.09
N ASP A 99 37.48 -21.59 33.91
CA ASP A 99 37.35 -20.41 33.04
C ASP A 99 37.14 -20.79 31.57
N LEU A 100 37.78 -21.89 31.13
CA LEU A 100 37.61 -22.42 29.77
C LEU A 100 36.20 -23.00 29.59
N ALA A 101 35.69 -23.74 30.57
CA ALA A 101 34.34 -24.29 30.54
C ALA A 101 33.29 -23.18 30.41
N VAL A 102 33.39 -22.12 31.24
CA VAL A 102 32.48 -20.96 31.18
C VAL A 102 32.59 -20.24 29.84
N ALA A 103 33.81 -20.02 29.32
CA ALA A 103 34.01 -19.38 28.03
C ALA A 103 33.40 -20.21 26.87
N MET A 104 33.54 -21.53 26.90
CA MET A 104 32.96 -22.45 25.91
C MET A 104 31.43 -22.43 25.96
N GLU A 105 30.83 -22.50 27.15
CA GLU A 105 29.37 -22.42 27.31
C GLU A 105 28.81 -21.09 26.79
N SER A 106 29.47 -19.99 27.12
CA SER A 106 29.11 -18.66 26.64
C SER A 106 29.18 -18.58 25.10
N LEU A 107 30.28 -19.08 24.51
CA LEU A 107 30.47 -19.12 23.06
C LEU A 107 29.41 -19.98 22.36
N PHE A 108 29.14 -21.20 22.84
CA PHE A 108 28.11 -22.05 22.26
C PHE A 108 26.71 -21.42 22.37
N SER A 109 26.42 -20.75 23.50
CA SER A 109 25.17 -20.03 23.69
C SER A 109 25.04 -18.85 22.71
N GLN A 110 26.09 -18.06 22.53
CA GLN A 110 26.09 -16.94 21.59
C GLN A 110 25.94 -17.41 20.14
N VAL A 111 26.69 -18.44 19.74
CA VAL A 111 26.60 -18.97 18.37
C VAL A 111 25.21 -19.53 18.10
N ARG A 112 24.62 -20.29 19.04
CA ARG A 112 23.24 -20.78 18.91
C ARG A 112 22.24 -19.63 18.79
N THR A 113 22.32 -18.64 19.68
CA THR A 113 21.42 -17.48 19.66
C THR A 113 21.53 -16.71 18.34
N ASN A 114 22.74 -16.54 17.81
CA ASN A 114 22.96 -15.91 16.52
C ASN A 114 22.40 -16.74 15.36
N LEU A 115 22.59 -18.07 15.37
CA LEU A 115 22.03 -18.95 14.36
C LEU A 115 20.50 -18.93 14.38
N ASP A 116 19.89 -19.02 15.56
CA ASP A 116 18.44 -18.94 15.75
C ASP A 116 17.91 -17.58 15.26
N HIS A 117 18.64 -16.49 15.55
CA HIS A 117 18.29 -15.14 15.08
C HIS A 117 18.42 -14.99 13.56
N VAL A 118 19.50 -15.50 12.96
CA VAL A 118 19.70 -15.50 11.49
C VAL A 118 18.62 -16.33 10.81
N GLN A 119 18.28 -17.50 11.36
CA GLN A 119 17.20 -18.33 10.85
C GLN A 119 15.83 -17.63 10.99
N ALA A 120 15.60 -16.93 12.10
CA ALA A 120 14.39 -16.13 12.28
C ALA A 120 14.29 -14.98 11.26
N LEU A 121 15.39 -14.26 11.01
CA LEU A 121 15.46 -13.20 9.98
C LEU A 121 15.23 -13.75 8.57
N ALA A 122 15.74 -14.95 8.28
CA ALA A 122 15.58 -15.58 6.98
C ALA A 122 14.15 -16.07 6.70
N LEU A 123 13.34 -16.31 7.74
CA LEU A 123 12.04 -16.98 7.61
C LEU A 123 10.83 -16.15 8.06
N PHE A 124 11.02 -15.13 8.91
CA PHE A 124 9.92 -14.37 9.50
C PHE A 124 10.08 -12.86 9.30
N ASP A 125 8.95 -12.19 9.11
CA ASP A 125 8.87 -10.73 9.14
C ASP A 125 9.04 -10.22 10.57
N GLN A 126 9.95 -9.27 10.77
CA GLN A 126 10.36 -8.83 12.11
C GLN A 126 9.31 -7.97 12.82
N VAL A 127 8.41 -7.32 12.08
CA VAL A 127 7.36 -6.48 12.65
C VAL A 127 6.18 -7.33 13.09
N THR A 128 5.76 -8.28 12.25
CA THR A 128 4.53 -9.04 12.47
C THR A 128 4.75 -10.43 13.08
N GLY A 129 5.96 -10.97 12.96
CA GLY A 129 6.27 -12.36 13.30
C GLY A 129 5.58 -13.38 12.39
N LEU A 130 5.03 -12.97 11.24
CA LEU A 130 4.47 -13.87 10.23
C LEU A 130 5.57 -14.42 9.33
N ALA A 131 5.24 -15.44 8.53
CA ALA A 131 6.16 -15.91 7.50
C ALA A 131 6.50 -14.76 6.55
N ASN A 132 7.79 -14.54 6.28
CA ASN A 132 8.18 -13.62 5.22
C ASN A 132 7.90 -14.25 3.85
N ARG A 133 8.06 -13.48 2.76
CA ARG A 133 7.81 -13.96 1.40
C ARG A 133 8.46 -15.31 1.09
N THR A 134 9.75 -15.49 1.41
CA THR A 134 10.49 -16.73 1.15
C THR A 134 9.89 -17.91 1.89
N SER A 135 9.62 -17.75 3.18
CA SER A 135 9.06 -18.81 4.02
C SER A 135 7.61 -19.15 3.64
N PHE A 136 6.79 -18.14 3.34
CA PHE A 136 5.42 -18.33 2.88
C PHE A 136 5.40 -19.12 1.57
N CYS A 137 6.15 -18.69 0.55
CA CYS A 137 6.16 -19.36 -0.75
C CYS A 137 6.60 -20.82 -0.62
N ARG A 138 7.69 -21.06 0.12
CA ARG A 138 8.18 -22.43 0.35
C ARG A 138 7.14 -23.32 1.04
N GLN A 139 6.47 -22.81 2.08
CA GLN A 139 5.45 -23.59 2.79
C GLN A 139 4.26 -23.91 1.88
N VAL A 140 3.78 -22.93 1.11
CA VAL A 140 2.65 -23.13 0.20
C VAL A 140 2.98 -24.06 -0.96
N GLU A 141 4.19 -23.95 -1.53
CA GLU A 141 4.67 -24.87 -2.57
C GLU A 141 4.70 -26.32 -2.08
N THR A 142 5.22 -26.56 -0.86
CA THR A 142 5.18 -27.90 -0.25
C THR A 142 3.75 -28.39 -0.09
N LEU A 143 2.84 -27.56 0.44
CA LEU A 143 1.43 -27.93 0.63
C LEU A 143 0.68 -28.19 -0.68
N LEU A 144 1.02 -27.48 -1.76
CA LEU A 144 0.46 -27.74 -3.08
C LEU A 144 0.99 -29.04 -3.68
N ALA A 145 2.26 -29.38 -3.45
CA ALA A 145 2.88 -30.61 -3.94
C ALA A 145 2.41 -31.87 -3.19
N GLU A 146 2.13 -31.76 -1.89
CA GLU A 146 1.71 -32.87 -1.03
C GLU A 146 0.19 -33.13 -1.04
N ARG A 147 -0.57 -32.34 -1.83
CA ARG A 147 -2.03 -32.35 -1.79
C ARG A 147 -2.67 -33.52 -2.54
N PRO A 148 -3.83 -34.03 -2.09
CA PRO A 148 -4.65 -34.95 -2.88
C PRO A 148 -5.25 -34.24 -4.11
N GLU A 149 -5.38 -34.94 -5.23
CA GLU A 149 -5.89 -34.41 -6.52
C GLU A 149 -7.29 -33.77 -6.45
N GLN A 150 -8.10 -34.04 -5.41
CA GLN A 150 -9.52 -33.64 -5.33
C GLN A 150 -9.84 -32.57 -4.27
N GLY A 151 -8.86 -32.00 -3.57
CA GLY A 151 -9.14 -30.94 -2.58
C GLY A 151 -9.51 -29.60 -3.24
N ILE A 152 -10.03 -28.64 -2.48
CA ILE A 152 -10.07 -27.22 -2.88
C ILE A 152 -9.07 -26.47 -2.00
N ALA A 153 -8.26 -25.58 -2.56
CA ALA A 153 -7.41 -24.68 -1.78
C ALA A 153 -7.67 -23.24 -2.21
N ALA A 154 -7.42 -22.28 -1.33
CA ALA A 154 -7.56 -20.88 -1.67
C ALA A 154 -6.40 -20.05 -1.13
N LEU A 155 -5.94 -19.14 -1.98
CA LEU A 155 -4.99 -18.09 -1.66
C LEU A 155 -5.74 -16.76 -1.57
N PHE A 156 -5.47 -16.03 -0.51
CA PHE A 156 -5.98 -14.68 -0.26
C PHE A 156 -4.80 -13.73 -0.32
N PHE A 157 -4.94 -12.68 -1.12
CA PHE A 157 -4.02 -11.54 -1.15
C PHE A 157 -4.74 -10.35 -0.53
N ILE A 158 -4.15 -9.74 0.49
CA ILE A 158 -4.80 -8.75 1.35
C ILE A 158 -3.92 -7.52 1.38
N ASP A 159 -4.49 -6.36 1.03
CA ASP A 159 -3.82 -5.07 1.10
C ASP A 159 -4.60 -4.12 2.00
N LEU A 160 -3.89 -3.38 2.85
CA LEU A 160 -4.51 -2.48 3.83
C LEU A 160 -4.80 -1.11 3.21
N ASP A 161 -6.08 -0.79 3.08
CA ASP A 161 -6.50 0.47 2.49
C ASP A 161 -6.10 1.66 3.39
N GLY A 162 -5.37 2.62 2.82
CA GLY A 162 -5.00 3.85 3.51
C GLY A 162 -3.84 3.73 4.50
N PHE A 163 -3.12 2.60 4.53
CA PHE A 163 -1.97 2.41 5.45
C PHE A 163 -0.90 3.50 5.31
N LYS A 164 -0.64 3.98 4.08
CA LYS A 164 0.27 5.10 3.84
C LYS A 164 -0.15 6.37 4.59
N SER A 165 -1.44 6.71 4.61
CA SER A 165 -1.96 7.87 5.34
C SER A 165 -1.69 7.75 6.84
N VAL A 166 -1.75 6.53 7.39
CA VAL A 166 -1.40 6.27 8.81
C VAL A 166 0.08 6.57 9.06
N ASN A 167 0.97 6.10 8.19
CA ASN A 167 2.41 6.40 8.32
C ASN A 167 2.69 7.90 8.19
N ASP A 168 2.04 8.58 7.26
CA ASP A 168 2.25 10.01 7.01
C ASP A 168 1.71 10.87 8.16
N THR A 169 0.63 10.43 8.83
CA THR A 169 -0.03 11.21 9.90
C THR A 169 0.51 10.87 11.29
N LEU A 170 0.76 9.59 11.58
CA LEU A 170 1.09 9.08 12.92
C LEU A 170 2.55 8.59 13.03
N GLY A 171 3.26 8.51 11.92
CA GLY A 171 4.65 8.06 11.84
C GLY A 171 4.81 6.54 11.72
N HIS A 172 5.98 6.13 11.22
CA HIS A 172 6.29 4.72 10.95
C HIS A 172 6.17 3.79 12.16
N ALA A 173 6.47 4.27 13.38
CA ALA A 173 6.35 3.45 14.58
C ALA A 173 4.89 3.06 14.88
N ALA A 174 3.93 3.93 14.58
CA ALA A 174 2.51 3.62 14.69
C ALA A 174 2.08 2.64 13.58
N GLY A 175 2.62 2.82 12.37
CA GLY A 175 2.43 1.87 11.26
C GLY A 175 2.91 0.46 11.60
N ASP A 176 4.08 0.31 12.20
CA ASP A 176 4.61 -0.99 12.62
C ASP A 176 3.73 -1.66 13.69
N GLN A 177 3.24 -0.89 14.66
CA GLN A 177 2.28 -1.40 15.64
C GLN A 177 0.97 -1.85 14.98
N LEU A 178 0.48 -1.08 14.01
CA LEU A 178 -0.72 -1.41 13.26
C LEU A 178 -0.56 -2.72 12.50
N LEU A 179 0.55 -2.90 11.79
CA LEU A 179 0.89 -4.14 11.08
C LEU A 179 0.93 -5.34 12.03
N ALA A 180 1.52 -5.19 13.22
CA ALA A 180 1.56 -6.23 14.23
C ALA A 180 0.15 -6.60 14.75
N ARG A 181 -0.75 -5.62 14.91
CA ARG A 181 -2.16 -5.85 15.31
C ARG A 181 -2.95 -6.53 14.21
N VAL A 182 -2.76 -6.11 12.95
CA VAL A 182 -3.36 -6.75 11.77
C VAL A 182 -2.96 -8.23 11.72
N ALA A 183 -1.67 -8.53 11.87
CA ALA A 183 -1.18 -9.91 11.94
C ALA A 183 -1.84 -10.72 13.07
N GLY A 184 -2.05 -10.09 14.23
CA GLY A 184 -2.82 -10.69 15.34
C GLY A 184 -4.24 -11.07 14.94
N ARG A 185 -4.99 -10.15 14.35
CA ARG A 185 -6.37 -10.41 13.89
C ARG A 185 -6.45 -11.48 12.80
N LEU A 186 -5.51 -11.49 11.85
CA LEU A 186 -5.45 -12.52 10.83
C LEU A 186 -5.21 -13.92 11.44
N ARG A 187 -4.37 -14.02 12.49
CA ARG A 187 -4.20 -15.28 13.24
C ARG A 187 -5.50 -15.72 13.92
N GLU A 188 -6.24 -14.79 14.54
CA GLU A 188 -7.53 -15.10 15.17
C GLU A 188 -8.56 -15.59 14.16
N VAL A 189 -8.62 -14.98 12.96
CA VAL A 189 -9.46 -15.44 11.86
C VAL A 189 -9.09 -16.88 11.47
N VAL A 190 -7.80 -17.17 11.25
CA VAL A 190 -7.35 -18.54 10.95
C VAL A 190 -7.77 -19.52 12.04
N MET A 191 -7.54 -19.19 13.31
CA MET A 191 -7.92 -20.05 14.43
C MET A 191 -9.43 -20.34 14.41
N ALA A 192 -10.28 -19.34 14.23
CA ALA A 192 -11.74 -19.55 14.14
C ALA A 192 -12.13 -20.45 12.95
N GLN A 193 -11.44 -20.34 11.80
CA GLN A 193 -11.69 -21.19 10.63
C GLN A 193 -11.22 -22.64 10.84
N ILE A 194 -10.11 -22.85 11.54
CA ILE A 194 -9.65 -24.20 11.93
C ILE A 194 -10.73 -24.90 12.77
N HIS A 195 -11.31 -24.22 13.77
CA HIS A 195 -12.38 -24.77 14.61
C HIS A 195 -13.66 -25.12 13.84
N THR A 196 -13.88 -24.53 12.66
CA THR A 196 -15.05 -24.80 11.80
C THR A 196 -14.73 -25.76 10.64
N GLY A 197 -13.53 -26.35 10.63
CA GLY A 197 -13.16 -27.45 9.73
C GLY A 197 -12.36 -27.04 8.48
N ALA A 198 -11.80 -25.82 8.42
CA ALA A 198 -11.06 -25.33 7.25
C ALA A 198 -9.57 -25.76 7.18
N GLY A 199 -9.09 -26.58 8.11
CA GLY A 199 -7.69 -27.02 8.19
C GLY A 199 -6.71 -25.89 8.57
N ASP A 200 -5.45 -26.25 8.86
CA ASP A 200 -4.40 -25.26 9.17
C ASP A 200 -4.11 -24.37 7.96
N ALA A 201 -3.84 -23.08 8.21
CA ALA A 201 -3.52 -22.11 7.16
C ALA A 201 -2.11 -21.53 7.33
N VAL A 202 -1.50 -21.16 6.21
CA VAL A 202 -0.24 -20.41 6.20
C VAL A 202 -0.56 -18.93 6.08
N ILE A 203 0.01 -18.10 6.95
CA ILE A 203 -0.14 -16.63 6.90
C ILE A 203 1.24 -16.02 6.68
N GLY A 204 1.35 -15.11 5.71
CA GLY A 204 2.58 -14.40 5.41
C GLY A 204 2.38 -12.91 5.20
N ARG A 205 3.45 -12.15 5.40
CA ARG A 205 3.55 -10.74 4.97
C ARG A 205 4.60 -10.67 3.87
N LEU A 206 4.20 -10.24 2.68
CA LEU A 206 5.05 -10.30 1.49
C LEU A 206 5.93 -9.06 1.38
N ALA A 207 5.34 -7.89 1.52
CA ALA A 207 5.99 -6.59 1.52
C ALA A 207 5.04 -5.54 2.12
N GLY A 208 5.56 -4.40 2.60
CA GLY A 208 4.73 -3.24 2.95
C GLY A 208 3.49 -3.57 3.80
N ASP A 209 2.33 -3.24 3.27
CA ASP A 209 0.98 -3.49 3.78
C ASP A 209 0.31 -4.74 3.19
N GLU A 210 1.05 -5.57 2.45
CA GLU A 210 0.55 -6.76 1.77
C GLU A 210 0.69 -8.02 2.63
N PHE A 211 -0.45 -8.61 2.97
CA PHE A 211 -0.59 -9.88 3.67
C PHE A 211 -1.13 -10.95 2.74
N THR A 212 -0.80 -12.20 3.03
CA THR A 212 -1.34 -13.36 2.31
C THR A 212 -1.76 -14.45 3.27
N MET A 213 -2.80 -15.19 2.89
CA MET A 213 -3.26 -16.37 3.59
C MET A 213 -3.48 -17.50 2.60
N PHE A 214 -3.08 -18.72 2.96
CA PHE A 214 -3.30 -19.90 2.14
C PHE A 214 -3.94 -21.00 2.97
N PHE A 215 -5.10 -21.47 2.51
CA PHE A 215 -5.80 -22.61 3.09
C PHE A 215 -5.62 -23.83 2.16
N PRO A 216 -4.87 -24.85 2.58
CA PRO A 216 -4.54 -26.01 1.77
C PRO A 216 -5.69 -26.99 1.62
N ASN A 217 -6.75 -26.93 2.43
CA ASN A 217 -7.86 -27.88 2.31
C ASN A 217 -9.19 -27.27 2.76
N LEU A 218 -10.05 -26.97 1.78
CA LEU A 218 -11.36 -26.38 1.99
C LEU A 218 -12.47 -27.36 1.61
N ALA A 219 -13.53 -27.37 2.41
CA ALA A 219 -14.63 -28.30 2.26
C ALA A 219 -15.49 -28.07 0.99
N ASN A 220 -15.61 -26.82 0.53
CA ASN A 220 -16.35 -26.44 -0.68
C ASN A 220 -15.95 -25.05 -1.21
N ALA A 221 -16.38 -24.74 -2.43
CA ALA A 221 -16.08 -23.48 -3.13
C ALA A 221 -16.71 -22.22 -2.48
N ASP A 222 -17.64 -22.36 -1.53
CA ASP A 222 -18.20 -21.22 -0.80
C ASP A 222 -17.36 -20.84 0.44
N VAL A 223 -16.50 -21.75 0.94
CA VAL A 223 -15.64 -21.48 2.10
C VAL A 223 -14.76 -20.25 1.88
N PRO A 224 -14.07 -20.07 0.72
CA PRO A 224 -13.22 -18.92 0.51
C PRO A 224 -13.94 -17.58 0.69
N ARG A 225 -15.17 -17.45 0.19
CA ARG A 225 -15.97 -16.23 0.32
C ARG A 225 -16.34 -15.94 1.78
N ARG A 226 -16.61 -16.99 2.58
CA ARG A 226 -16.88 -16.82 4.01
C ARG A 226 -15.63 -16.38 4.78
N ILE A 227 -14.47 -16.97 4.47
CA ILE A 227 -13.19 -16.57 5.06
C ILE A 227 -12.90 -15.11 4.73
N ALA A 228 -13.06 -14.70 3.48
CA ALA A 228 -12.86 -13.31 3.07
C ALA A 228 -13.73 -12.33 3.86
N ARG A 229 -15.03 -12.62 4.03
CA ARG A 229 -15.92 -11.82 4.88
C ARG A 229 -15.46 -11.74 6.33
N ALA A 230 -14.94 -12.84 6.87
CA ALA A 230 -14.39 -12.85 8.23
C ALA A 230 -13.12 -11.98 8.34
N ILE A 231 -12.25 -12.01 7.33
CA ILE A 231 -11.08 -11.13 7.24
C ILE A 231 -11.53 -9.67 7.17
N GLN A 232 -12.45 -9.33 6.26
CA GLN A 232 -12.96 -7.95 6.12
C GLN A 232 -13.59 -7.45 7.41
N PHE A 233 -14.41 -8.27 8.08
CA PHE A 233 -15.02 -7.90 9.34
C PHE A 233 -13.96 -7.65 10.43
N ALA A 234 -12.99 -8.57 10.57
CA ALA A 234 -11.92 -8.43 11.55
C ALA A 234 -11.04 -7.20 11.28
N LEU A 235 -10.71 -6.91 10.03
CA LEU A 235 -9.88 -5.75 9.69
C LEU A 235 -10.65 -4.42 9.68
N GLY A 236 -11.97 -4.44 9.48
CA GLY A 236 -12.81 -3.24 9.54
C GLY A 236 -13.08 -2.72 10.96
N GLU A 237 -12.79 -3.51 12.00
CA GLU A 237 -12.90 -3.05 13.38
C GLU A 237 -11.80 -2.02 13.73
N ARG A 238 -12.10 -1.09 14.65
CA ARG A 238 -11.15 -0.06 15.11
C ARG A 238 -9.88 -0.67 15.70
N PHE A 239 -8.72 -0.14 15.32
CA PHE A 239 -7.43 -0.50 15.91
C PHE A 239 -7.03 0.52 16.98
N ASP A 240 -6.73 0.01 18.18
CA ASP A 240 -6.24 0.82 19.30
C ASP A 240 -4.72 0.92 19.28
N LEU A 241 -4.21 2.12 18.96
CA LEU A 241 -2.79 2.46 18.95
C LEU A 241 -2.47 3.44 20.09
N GLY A 242 -2.64 2.97 21.33
CA GLY A 242 -2.43 3.79 22.53
C GLY A 242 -3.60 4.74 22.78
N SER A 243 -3.39 6.06 22.60
CA SER A 243 -4.43 7.08 22.78
C SER A 243 -5.17 7.46 21.50
N GLN A 244 -4.86 6.80 20.38
CA GLN A 244 -5.44 7.06 19.06
C GLN A 244 -6.17 5.81 18.55
N HIS A 245 -7.22 6.04 17.76
CA HIS A 245 -7.98 5.00 17.10
C HIS A 245 -7.82 5.14 15.59
N VAL A 246 -7.55 4.02 14.91
CA VAL A 246 -7.43 3.96 13.45
C VAL A 246 -8.51 3.03 12.91
N GLU A 247 -9.28 3.53 11.94
CA GLU A 247 -10.16 2.72 11.11
C GLU A 247 -9.46 2.50 9.76
N LEU A 248 -9.36 1.25 9.33
CA LEU A 248 -8.76 0.88 8.05
C LEU A 248 -9.63 -0.14 7.32
N GLY A 249 -9.65 -0.03 5.99
CA GLY A 249 -10.23 -1.04 5.13
C GLY A 249 -9.19 -2.09 4.73
N ALA A 250 -9.65 -3.18 4.14
CA ALA A 250 -8.78 -4.09 3.42
C ALA A 250 -9.40 -4.47 2.09
N SER A 251 -8.59 -4.41 1.03
CA SER A 251 -8.92 -4.92 -0.29
C SER A 251 -8.35 -6.33 -0.41
N ILE A 252 -9.22 -7.31 -0.72
CA ILE A 252 -8.86 -8.74 -0.67
C ILE A 252 -9.13 -9.38 -2.03
N GLY A 253 -8.14 -10.07 -2.58
CA GLY A 253 -8.28 -10.90 -3.77
C GLY A 253 -8.18 -12.37 -3.44
N ILE A 254 -9.01 -13.20 -4.07
CA ILE A 254 -9.14 -14.63 -3.77
C ILE A 254 -8.88 -15.46 -5.03
N ALA A 255 -7.91 -16.37 -4.98
CA ALA A 255 -7.66 -17.36 -6.02
C ALA A 255 -7.85 -18.79 -5.49
N CYS A 256 -8.57 -19.63 -6.22
CA CYS A 256 -8.85 -21.00 -5.83
C CYS A 256 -8.04 -21.97 -6.70
N TYR A 257 -7.41 -22.96 -6.08
CA TYR A 257 -6.85 -24.11 -6.79
C TYR A 257 -7.93 -25.20 -6.94
N PRO A 258 -7.99 -25.89 -8.09
CA PRO A 258 -7.13 -25.71 -9.27
C PRO A 258 -7.63 -24.66 -10.27
N ASP A 259 -8.86 -24.16 -10.09
CA ASP A 259 -9.60 -23.38 -11.09
C ASP A 259 -8.87 -22.11 -11.56
N HIS A 260 -8.14 -21.44 -10.68
CA HIS A 260 -7.49 -20.15 -10.94
C HIS A 260 -5.95 -20.28 -11.07
N GLY A 261 -5.44 -21.51 -11.10
CA GLY A 261 -4.01 -21.79 -11.25
C GLY A 261 -3.57 -23.09 -10.58
N ASP A 262 -2.65 -23.80 -11.24
CA ASP A 262 -2.07 -25.06 -10.79
C ASP A 262 -0.73 -24.88 -10.03
N THR A 263 -0.16 -23.67 -10.07
CA THR A 263 1.10 -23.31 -9.40
C THR A 263 0.88 -22.15 -8.43
N LEU A 264 1.71 -22.06 -7.37
CA LEU A 264 1.70 -20.92 -6.46
C LEU A 264 1.83 -19.59 -7.22
N SER A 265 2.71 -19.56 -8.23
CA SER A 265 2.92 -18.38 -9.08
C SER A 265 1.64 -17.94 -9.79
N ALA A 266 0.85 -18.88 -10.32
CA ALA A 266 -0.44 -18.59 -10.95
C ALA A 266 -1.47 -18.10 -9.93
N LEU A 267 -1.58 -18.77 -8.77
CA LEU A 267 -2.50 -18.38 -7.71
C LEU A 267 -2.20 -16.99 -7.13
N LEU A 268 -0.92 -16.66 -6.90
CA LEU A 268 -0.49 -15.34 -6.44
C LEU A 268 -0.88 -14.27 -7.46
N ARG A 269 -0.62 -14.47 -8.76
CA ARG A 269 -1.02 -13.53 -9.81
C ARG A 269 -2.54 -13.36 -9.88
N ALA A 270 -3.29 -14.45 -9.82
CA ALA A 270 -4.74 -14.41 -9.88
C ALA A 270 -5.34 -13.66 -8.67
N ALA A 271 -4.83 -13.93 -7.47
CA ALA A 271 -5.29 -13.26 -6.25
C ALA A 271 -4.88 -11.78 -6.22
N ASP A 272 -3.66 -11.45 -6.66
CA ASP A 272 -3.20 -10.06 -6.79
C ASP A 272 -4.08 -9.27 -7.76
N LEU A 273 -4.42 -9.85 -8.92
CA LEU A 273 -5.31 -9.21 -9.89
C LEU A 273 -6.71 -8.96 -9.32
N ALA A 274 -7.28 -9.93 -8.61
CA ALA A 274 -8.57 -9.77 -7.94
C ALA A 274 -8.52 -8.72 -6.82
N MET A 275 -7.41 -8.64 -6.08
CA MET A 275 -7.20 -7.63 -5.04
C MET A 275 -7.08 -6.23 -5.63
N TYR A 276 -6.36 -6.08 -6.75
CA TYR A 276 -6.26 -4.83 -7.46
C TYR A 276 -7.63 -4.35 -7.97
N HIS A 277 -8.43 -5.26 -8.54
CA HIS A 277 -9.82 -4.97 -8.91
C HIS A 277 -10.69 -4.60 -7.69
N ALA A 278 -10.50 -5.27 -6.54
CA ALA A 278 -11.18 -4.90 -5.30
C ALA A 278 -10.86 -3.46 -4.85
N LYS A 279 -9.60 -3.02 -4.99
CA LYS A 279 -9.20 -1.62 -4.72
C LYS A 279 -9.90 -0.65 -5.66
N HIS A 280 -10.05 -1.06 -6.91
CA HIS A 280 -10.64 -0.27 -7.97
C HIS A 280 -12.12 0.01 -7.71
N GLU A 281 -12.88 -1.04 -7.41
CA GLU A 281 -14.32 -1.03 -7.20
C GLU A 281 -14.75 -0.40 -5.85
N GLY A 282 -13.93 0.49 -5.28
CA GLY A 282 -14.25 1.29 -4.09
C GLY A 282 -13.55 0.87 -2.80
N ARG A 283 -12.56 -0.03 -2.86
CA ARG A 283 -11.79 -0.53 -1.70
C ARG A 283 -12.67 -1.22 -0.64
N GLY A 284 -12.06 -1.72 0.44
CA GLY A 284 -12.78 -2.33 1.57
C GLY A 284 -13.59 -3.58 1.22
N ARG A 285 -13.30 -4.20 0.06
CA ARG A 285 -14.06 -5.33 -0.48
C ARG A 285 -13.19 -6.54 -0.74
N ALA A 286 -13.85 -7.70 -0.89
CA ALA A 286 -13.21 -8.94 -1.26
C ALA A 286 -13.73 -9.42 -2.62
N GLU A 287 -12.82 -9.65 -3.55
CA GLU A 287 -13.13 -10.10 -4.90
C GLU A 287 -12.52 -11.48 -5.16
N MET A 288 -13.30 -12.33 -5.83
CA MET A 288 -12.82 -13.62 -6.29
C MET A 288 -12.33 -13.47 -7.72
N TYR A 289 -11.16 -14.03 -8.00
CA TYR A 289 -10.65 -14.06 -9.37
C TYR A 289 -11.63 -14.77 -10.29
N THR A 290 -11.81 -14.19 -11.48
CA THR A 290 -12.57 -14.76 -12.60
C THR A 290 -11.79 -14.50 -13.89
N THR A 291 -12.04 -15.30 -14.93
CA THR A 291 -11.40 -15.08 -16.23
C THR A 291 -11.86 -13.76 -16.85
N GLU A 292 -13.11 -13.36 -16.61
CA GLU A 292 -13.68 -12.08 -17.03
C GLU A 292 -12.93 -10.89 -16.42
N LEU A 293 -12.64 -10.95 -15.12
CA LEU A 293 -11.84 -9.94 -14.42
C LEU A 293 -10.42 -9.83 -15.00
N ALA A 294 -9.83 -10.97 -15.40
CA ALA A 294 -8.52 -10.96 -16.04
C ALA A 294 -8.51 -10.30 -17.41
N LEU A 295 -9.57 -10.53 -18.20
CA LEU A 295 -9.76 -9.86 -19.49
C LEU A 295 -9.99 -8.36 -19.31
N GLU A 296 -10.82 -7.96 -18.35
CA GLU A 296 -11.10 -6.56 -18.05
C GLU A 296 -9.84 -5.78 -17.65
N MET A 297 -9.00 -6.36 -16.79
CA MET A 297 -7.73 -5.73 -16.41
C MET A 297 -6.73 -5.64 -17.57
N ALA A 298 -6.70 -6.65 -18.45
CA ALA A 298 -5.86 -6.61 -19.65
C ALA A 298 -6.32 -5.55 -20.65
N ASP A 299 -7.64 -5.47 -20.89
CA ASP A 299 -8.26 -4.46 -21.74
C ASP A 299 -8.01 -3.05 -21.19
N ARG A 300 -8.05 -2.88 -19.87
CA ARG A 300 -7.75 -1.61 -19.20
C ARG A 300 -6.30 -1.16 -19.40
N ALA A 301 -5.34 -2.07 -19.23
CA ALA A 301 -3.93 -1.77 -19.46
C ALA A 301 -3.63 -1.42 -20.94
N ALA A 302 -4.31 -2.09 -21.87
CA ALA A 302 -4.26 -1.73 -23.29
C ALA A 302 -4.84 -0.32 -23.52
N LEU A 303 -6.00 -0.02 -22.92
CA LEU A 303 -6.67 1.27 -23.05
C LEU A 303 -5.81 2.43 -22.51
N GLU A 304 -5.11 2.24 -21.38
CA GLU A 304 -4.17 3.22 -20.84
C GLU A 304 -3.08 3.60 -21.85
N HIS A 305 -2.46 2.59 -22.48
CA HIS A 305 -1.44 2.83 -23.50
C HIS A 305 -2.01 3.46 -24.77
N GLU A 306 -3.25 3.13 -25.12
CA GLU A 306 -3.95 3.71 -26.27
C GLU A 306 -4.32 5.18 -26.05
N ILE A 307 -4.77 5.57 -24.86
CA ILE A 307 -5.11 6.97 -24.54
C ILE A 307 -3.91 7.89 -24.78
N ALA A 308 -2.72 7.53 -24.27
CA ALA A 308 -1.52 8.34 -24.46
C ALA A 308 -1.19 8.53 -25.95
N ARG A 309 -1.27 7.46 -26.74
CA ARG A 309 -1.02 7.51 -28.20
C ARG A 309 -2.11 8.28 -28.95
N ALA A 310 -3.36 8.17 -28.51
CA ALA A 310 -4.49 8.87 -29.12
C ALA A 310 -4.37 10.39 -28.96
N ILE A 311 -3.84 10.88 -27.83
CA ILE A 311 -3.51 12.30 -27.64
C ILE A 311 -2.44 12.74 -28.64
N GLU A 312 -1.37 11.95 -28.81
CA GLU A 312 -0.28 12.26 -29.77
C GLU A 312 -0.72 12.24 -31.24
N ARG A 313 -1.80 11.52 -31.55
CA ARG A 313 -2.34 11.32 -32.91
C ARG A 313 -3.55 12.18 -33.23
N ASP A 314 -3.95 13.07 -32.33
CA ASP A 314 -5.17 13.89 -32.45
C ASP A 314 -6.42 13.04 -32.75
N GLU A 315 -6.56 11.89 -32.07
CA GLU A 315 -7.72 11.00 -32.19
C GLU A 315 -8.88 11.43 -31.27
N PHE A 316 -8.70 12.44 -30.43
CA PHE A 316 -9.78 13.03 -29.63
C PHE A 316 -10.50 14.13 -30.40
N LEU A 317 -11.79 14.31 -30.10
CA LEU A 317 -12.61 15.39 -30.64
C LEU A 317 -13.57 15.92 -29.58
N LEU A 318 -14.10 17.12 -29.82
CA LEU A 318 -15.09 17.75 -28.95
C LEU A 318 -16.46 17.75 -29.61
N GLU A 319 -17.46 17.28 -28.87
CA GLU A 319 -18.86 17.54 -29.16
C GLU A 319 -19.40 18.58 -28.19
N PHE A 320 -20.42 19.33 -28.61
CA PHE A 320 -20.98 20.44 -27.86
C PHE A 320 -22.45 20.17 -27.55
N GLN A 321 -22.82 20.29 -26.27
CA GLN A 321 -24.22 20.21 -25.84
C GLN A 321 -24.72 21.58 -25.36
N PRO A 322 -25.87 22.08 -25.86
CA PRO A 322 -26.36 23.40 -25.48
C PRO A 322 -26.99 23.39 -24.08
N GLN A 323 -26.64 24.41 -23.30
CA GLN A 323 -27.42 24.87 -22.15
C GLN A 323 -28.41 25.92 -22.64
N ILE A 324 -29.70 25.62 -22.58
CA ILE A 324 -30.76 26.45 -23.16
C ILE A 324 -31.45 27.25 -22.07
N GLU A 325 -31.48 28.57 -22.25
CA GLU A 325 -32.38 29.43 -21.51
C GLU A 325 -33.78 29.31 -22.08
N VAL A 326 -34.65 28.68 -21.32
CA VAL A 326 -35.94 28.20 -21.81
C VAL A 326 -37.01 29.31 -21.86
N THR A 327 -36.74 30.47 -21.27
CA THR A 327 -37.55 31.69 -21.43
C THR A 327 -37.32 32.35 -22.79
N SER A 328 -36.06 32.42 -23.25
CA SER A 328 -35.68 33.02 -24.54
C SER A 328 -35.59 32.02 -25.68
N GLY A 329 -35.47 30.72 -25.35
CA GLY A 329 -35.20 29.64 -26.30
C GLY A 329 -33.76 29.64 -26.85
N ARG A 330 -32.86 30.44 -26.28
CA ARG A 330 -31.49 30.61 -26.78
C ARG A 330 -30.51 29.73 -26.01
N ALA A 331 -29.52 29.18 -26.70
CA ALA A 331 -28.36 28.59 -26.05
C ALA A 331 -27.50 29.70 -25.43
N VAL A 332 -27.17 29.57 -24.15
CA VAL A 332 -26.32 30.53 -23.42
C VAL A 332 -24.88 30.03 -23.24
N ALA A 333 -24.72 28.71 -23.18
CA ALA A 333 -23.44 28.03 -23.10
C ALA A 333 -23.51 26.70 -23.84
N ALA A 334 -22.34 26.17 -24.17
CA ALA A 334 -22.13 24.89 -24.81
C ALA A 334 -21.18 24.08 -23.94
N GLU A 335 -21.62 22.95 -23.38
CA GLU A 335 -20.71 22.05 -22.68
C GLU A 335 -19.87 21.28 -23.70
N ALA A 336 -18.55 21.42 -23.60
CA ALA A 336 -17.59 20.68 -24.40
C ALA A 336 -17.37 19.29 -23.81
N LEU A 337 -17.80 18.29 -24.56
CA LEU A 337 -17.76 16.89 -24.17
C LEU A 337 -16.76 16.15 -25.06
N VAL A 338 -15.70 15.66 -24.44
CA VAL A 338 -14.66 14.90 -25.16
C VAL A 338 -15.21 13.56 -25.67
N ARG A 339 -14.79 13.21 -26.89
CA ARG A 339 -15.00 11.91 -27.54
C ARG A 339 -13.67 11.41 -28.06
N TRP A 340 -13.54 10.10 -28.16
CA TRP A 340 -12.37 9.50 -28.78
C TRP A 340 -12.78 8.82 -30.09
N ALA A 341 -12.33 9.38 -31.20
CA ALA A 341 -12.47 8.81 -32.53
C ALA A 341 -11.46 7.66 -32.72
N HIS A 342 -11.77 6.53 -32.11
CA HIS A 342 -10.87 5.38 -32.08
C HIS A 342 -10.83 4.67 -33.44
N PRO A 343 -9.65 4.36 -34.00
CA PRO A 343 -9.51 3.81 -35.36
C PRO A 343 -10.30 2.49 -35.57
N ASP A 344 -10.32 1.62 -34.57
CA ASP A 344 -11.03 0.34 -34.66
C ASP A 344 -12.45 0.33 -34.05
N ARG A 345 -12.84 1.35 -33.28
CA ARG A 345 -14.09 1.37 -32.48
C ARG A 345 -15.01 2.54 -32.82
N ASP A 346 -14.70 3.30 -33.87
CA ASP A 346 -15.40 4.49 -34.33
C ASP A 346 -15.43 5.61 -33.26
N ILE A 347 -16.41 5.63 -32.36
CA ILE A 347 -16.45 6.58 -31.23
C ILE A 347 -16.49 5.83 -29.89
N VAL A 348 -15.48 6.08 -29.06
CA VAL A 348 -15.44 5.65 -27.67
C VAL A 348 -15.91 6.80 -26.77
N MET A 349 -16.88 6.48 -25.91
CA MET A 349 -17.50 7.45 -24.99
C MET A 349 -16.64 7.68 -23.74
N PRO A 350 -16.68 8.88 -23.13
CA PRO A 350 -15.85 9.25 -21.97
C PRO A 350 -16.01 8.30 -20.78
N GLY A 351 -17.20 7.72 -20.56
CA GLY A 351 -17.42 6.76 -19.48
C GLY A 351 -16.52 5.52 -19.54
N LEU A 352 -15.93 5.19 -20.70
CA LEU A 352 -14.99 4.07 -20.83
C LEU A 352 -13.54 4.48 -20.56
N PHE A 353 -13.10 5.65 -21.05
CA PHE A 353 -11.68 6.02 -21.04
C PHE A 353 -11.31 7.06 -19.96
N VAL A 354 -12.24 7.92 -19.52
CA VAL A 354 -11.95 8.95 -18.51
C VAL A 354 -11.53 8.35 -17.18
N PRO A 355 -12.21 7.31 -16.63
CA PRO A 355 -11.75 6.69 -15.37
C PRO A 355 -10.33 6.09 -15.50
N VAL A 356 -10.01 5.51 -16.66
CA VAL A 356 -8.67 4.97 -16.94
C VAL A 356 -7.62 6.08 -17.06
N ALA A 357 -7.96 7.16 -17.75
CA ALA A 357 -7.11 8.34 -17.87
C ALA A 357 -6.85 8.98 -16.51
N GLU A 358 -7.88 9.09 -15.67
CA GLU A 358 -7.75 9.63 -14.33
C GLU A 358 -6.72 8.82 -13.55
N GLU A 359 -6.90 7.51 -13.43
CA GLU A 359 -6.04 6.65 -12.62
C GLU A 359 -4.59 6.56 -13.07
N SER A 360 -4.37 6.44 -14.37
CA SER A 360 -3.03 6.42 -14.97
C SER A 360 -2.33 7.79 -14.87
N GLY A 361 -3.09 8.86 -14.65
CA GLY A 361 -2.59 10.23 -14.71
C GLY A 361 -2.58 10.81 -16.14
N ALA A 362 -2.93 10.02 -17.16
CA ALA A 362 -3.10 10.50 -18.53
C ALA A 362 -4.19 11.58 -18.66
N ILE A 363 -5.10 11.71 -17.68
CA ILE A 363 -6.10 12.78 -17.62
C ILE A 363 -5.47 14.17 -17.65
N VAL A 364 -4.27 14.35 -17.11
CA VAL A 364 -3.61 15.67 -17.13
C VAL A 364 -3.23 16.05 -18.55
N ALA A 365 -2.68 15.11 -19.32
CA ALA A 365 -2.33 15.34 -20.73
C ALA A 365 -3.58 15.50 -21.61
N LEU A 366 -4.61 14.70 -21.35
CA LEU A 366 -5.89 14.83 -22.04
C LEU A 366 -6.56 16.18 -21.72
N GLY A 367 -6.52 16.59 -20.46
CA GLY A 367 -7.00 17.88 -19.99
C GLY A 367 -6.31 19.06 -20.65
N ASP A 368 -4.99 19.01 -20.78
CA ASP A 368 -4.23 20.02 -21.51
C ASP A 368 -4.63 20.08 -22.99
N TRP A 369 -4.85 18.92 -23.63
CA TRP A 369 -5.37 18.84 -24.99
C TRP A 369 -6.78 19.46 -25.09
N VAL A 370 -7.69 19.11 -24.18
CA VAL A 370 -9.07 19.63 -24.15
C VAL A 370 -9.07 21.15 -23.92
N MET A 371 -8.31 21.64 -22.94
CA MET A 371 -8.21 23.07 -22.64
C MET A 371 -7.69 23.88 -23.83
N GLY A 372 -6.67 23.38 -24.53
CA GLY A 372 -6.16 24.02 -25.75
C GLY A 372 -7.24 24.16 -26.83
N HIS A 373 -7.93 23.06 -27.14
CA HIS A 373 -8.99 23.02 -28.16
C HIS A 373 -10.22 23.84 -27.77
N VAL A 374 -10.60 23.84 -26.49
CA VAL A 374 -11.69 24.69 -25.97
C VAL A 374 -11.31 26.17 -26.08
N CYS A 375 -10.08 26.55 -25.69
CA CYS A 375 -9.61 27.93 -25.80
C CYS A 375 -9.60 28.41 -27.25
N GLU A 376 -9.06 27.58 -28.17
CA GLU A 376 -9.07 27.86 -29.60
C GLU A 376 -10.49 28.03 -30.14
N THR A 377 -11.40 27.11 -29.81
CA THR A 377 -12.79 27.14 -30.27
C THR A 377 -13.52 28.37 -29.74
N ALA A 378 -13.38 28.68 -28.44
CA ALA A 378 -13.96 29.86 -27.81
C ALA A 378 -13.44 31.18 -28.45
N ALA A 379 -12.16 31.25 -28.78
CA ALA A 379 -11.59 32.40 -29.49
C ALA A 379 -12.17 32.54 -30.91
N ARG A 380 -12.38 31.43 -31.62
CA ARG A 380 -12.99 31.40 -32.95
C ARG A 380 -14.45 31.87 -32.91
N TRP A 381 -15.21 31.37 -31.93
CA TRP A 381 -16.61 31.76 -31.70
C TRP A 381 -16.72 33.25 -31.40
N ALA A 382 -15.87 33.77 -30.51
CA ALA A 382 -15.84 35.19 -30.20
C ALA A 382 -15.55 36.06 -31.42
N LYS A 383 -14.58 35.67 -32.28
CA LYS A 383 -14.26 36.38 -33.53
C LYS A 383 -15.43 36.36 -34.52
N ALA A 384 -16.24 35.30 -34.51
CA ALA A 384 -17.45 35.18 -35.31
C ALA A 384 -18.68 35.92 -34.73
N GLY A 385 -18.52 36.58 -33.57
CA GLY A 385 -19.61 37.31 -32.90
C GLY A 385 -20.56 36.40 -32.10
N ILE A 386 -20.20 35.13 -31.90
CA ILE A 386 -20.93 34.20 -31.04
C ILE A 386 -20.53 34.49 -29.59
N THR A 387 -21.53 34.67 -28.73
CA THR A 387 -21.34 35.05 -27.31
C THR A 387 -21.62 33.92 -26.33
N GLN A 388 -21.81 32.70 -26.86
CA GLN A 388 -22.07 31.51 -26.04
C GLN A 388 -20.77 31.09 -25.38
N ARG A 389 -20.83 30.82 -24.07
CA ARG A 389 -19.69 30.26 -23.34
C ARG A 389 -19.46 28.82 -23.74
N ILE A 390 -18.22 28.37 -23.61
CA ILE A 390 -17.87 26.95 -23.68
C ILE A 390 -17.54 26.50 -22.27
N ALA A 391 -18.31 25.54 -21.77
CA ALA A 391 -18.09 24.93 -20.46
C ALA A 391 -17.19 23.70 -20.59
N VAL A 392 -16.24 23.54 -19.67
CA VAL A 392 -15.27 22.43 -19.66
C VAL A 392 -15.17 21.81 -18.28
N ASN A 393 -15.28 20.49 -18.24
CA ASN A 393 -15.12 19.68 -17.03
C ASN A 393 -13.66 19.59 -16.61
N ILE A 394 -13.40 19.81 -15.33
CA ILE A 394 -12.06 19.75 -14.73
C ILE A 394 -12.01 18.62 -13.69
N SER A 395 -11.09 17.68 -13.88
CA SER A 395 -10.88 16.59 -12.92
C SER A 395 -10.13 17.07 -11.67
N THR A 396 -10.33 16.36 -10.56
CA THR A 396 -9.59 16.57 -9.31
C THR A 396 -8.08 16.47 -9.51
N ARG A 397 -7.61 15.57 -10.39
CA ARG A 397 -6.18 15.36 -10.65
C ARG A 397 -5.56 16.49 -11.46
N GLU A 398 -6.31 17.09 -12.37
CA GLU A 398 -5.88 18.29 -13.10
C GLU A 398 -5.74 19.47 -12.15
N LEU A 399 -6.75 19.74 -11.34
CA LEU A 399 -6.75 20.89 -10.44
C LEU A 399 -5.69 20.78 -9.33
N ALA A 400 -5.34 19.55 -8.92
CA ALA A 400 -4.26 19.29 -7.99
C ALA A 400 -2.86 19.65 -8.54
N GLN A 401 -2.70 19.81 -9.86
CA GLN A 401 -1.43 20.26 -10.44
C GLN A 401 -1.17 21.72 -10.07
N ALA A 402 0.00 21.98 -9.46
CA ALA A 402 0.35 23.30 -8.95
C ALA A 402 0.38 24.40 -10.04
N ASP A 403 0.56 24.01 -11.30
CA ASP A 403 0.65 24.84 -12.48
C ASP A 403 -0.61 24.85 -13.35
N PHE A 404 -1.70 24.17 -12.96
CA PHE A 404 -2.97 24.11 -13.72
C PHE A 404 -3.45 25.51 -14.19
N PHE A 405 -3.61 26.43 -13.24
CA PHE A 405 -4.05 27.81 -13.52
C PHE A 405 -3.08 28.58 -14.43
N VAL A 406 -1.78 28.26 -14.37
CA VAL A 406 -0.76 28.87 -15.24
C VAL A 406 -0.93 28.33 -16.67
N ARG A 407 -1.14 27.02 -16.83
CA ARG A 407 -1.38 26.41 -18.14
C ARG A 407 -2.67 26.91 -18.78
N LEU A 408 -3.76 27.04 -18.01
CA LEU A 408 -5.03 27.61 -18.50
C LEU A 408 -4.85 29.05 -18.97
N ALA A 409 -4.23 29.91 -18.15
CA ALA A 409 -3.98 31.30 -18.53
C ALA A 409 -3.12 31.42 -19.80
N HIS A 410 -2.10 30.57 -19.93
CA HIS A 410 -1.25 30.51 -21.10
C HIS A 410 -2.00 30.04 -22.36
N ALA A 411 -2.89 29.04 -22.25
CA ALA A 411 -3.73 28.59 -23.36
C ALA A 411 -4.68 29.71 -23.83
N MET A 412 -5.32 30.41 -22.90
CA MET A 412 -6.17 31.56 -23.20
C MET A 412 -5.38 32.68 -23.92
N GLU A 413 -4.16 32.96 -23.48
CA GLU A 413 -3.28 33.97 -24.09
C GLU A 413 -2.86 33.59 -25.52
N ILE A 414 -2.43 32.34 -25.73
CA ILE A 414 -2.02 31.83 -27.05
C ILE A 414 -3.13 32.00 -28.10
N HIS A 415 -4.37 31.64 -27.74
CA HIS A 415 -5.49 31.66 -28.68
C HIS A 415 -6.21 33.02 -28.73
N GLY A 416 -5.92 33.92 -27.79
CA GLY A 416 -6.60 35.19 -27.62
C GLY A 416 -8.06 35.01 -27.17
N THR A 417 -8.30 34.03 -26.30
CA THR A 417 -9.63 33.65 -25.82
C THR A 417 -10.14 34.68 -24.82
N PRO A 418 -11.29 35.35 -25.06
CA PRO A 418 -11.89 36.21 -24.07
C PRO A 418 -12.29 35.40 -22.82
N PRO A 419 -11.90 35.80 -21.60
CA PRO A 419 -12.24 35.05 -20.38
C PRO A 419 -13.74 34.77 -20.22
N ALA A 420 -14.58 35.73 -20.62
CA ALA A 420 -16.04 35.62 -20.56
C ALA A 420 -16.65 34.54 -21.48
N MET A 421 -15.85 33.91 -22.34
CA MET A 421 -16.26 32.79 -23.19
C MET A 421 -16.01 31.42 -22.55
N LEU A 422 -15.39 31.36 -21.37
CA LEU A 422 -15.06 30.11 -20.69
C LEU A 422 -15.85 29.94 -19.41
N GLU A 423 -16.28 28.71 -19.16
CA GLU A 423 -16.91 28.25 -17.92
C GLU A 423 -16.19 26.98 -17.46
N LEU A 424 -15.68 26.96 -16.23
CA LEU A 424 -15.04 25.78 -15.65
C LEU A 424 -16.06 25.03 -14.81
N GLU A 425 -16.22 23.73 -15.06
CA GLU A 425 -17.11 22.85 -14.32
C GLU A 425 -16.28 21.96 -13.40
N ILE A 426 -16.56 22.02 -12.10
CA ILE A 426 -15.87 21.26 -11.05
C ILE A 426 -16.90 20.46 -10.27
N THR A 427 -16.61 19.19 -9.97
CA THR A 427 -17.56 18.35 -9.22
C THR A 427 -17.82 18.87 -7.81
N GLU A 428 -18.99 18.53 -7.26
CA GLU A 428 -19.37 18.85 -5.88
C GLU A 428 -18.30 18.42 -4.87
N SER A 429 -17.81 17.18 -4.96
CA SER A 429 -16.78 16.65 -4.05
C SER A 429 -15.49 17.47 -4.12
N LEU A 430 -15.03 17.78 -5.33
CA LEU A 430 -13.83 18.59 -5.54
C LEU A 430 -13.99 19.98 -4.93
N ALA A 431 -15.14 20.62 -5.14
CA ALA A 431 -15.45 21.94 -4.59
C ALA A 431 -15.42 21.98 -3.06
N MET A 432 -15.86 20.89 -2.40
CA MET A 432 -15.86 20.81 -0.93
C MET A 432 -14.47 20.60 -0.31
N GLU A 433 -13.55 19.95 -1.04
CA GLU A 433 -12.21 19.59 -0.57
C GLU A 433 -11.13 20.63 -0.88
N MET A 434 -11.46 21.70 -1.62
CA MET A 434 -10.47 22.72 -2.02
C MET A 434 -9.84 23.44 -0.83
N ASP A 435 -8.52 23.60 -0.90
CA ASP A 435 -7.76 24.42 0.04
C ASP A 435 -7.89 25.93 -0.26
N ALA A 436 -7.39 26.76 0.65
CA ALA A 436 -7.47 28.21 0.51
C ALA A 436 -6.72 28.75 -0.72
N ARG A 437 -5.64 28.08 -1.15
CA ARG A 437 -4.84 28.51 -2.30
C ARG A 437 -5.62 28.33 -3.60
N VAL A 438 -6.27 27.18 -3.79
CA VAL A 438 -7.08 26.91 -4.98
C VAL A 438 -8.26 27.87 -5.05
N LEU A 439 -8.91 28.16 -3.91
CA LEU A 439 -10.01 29.14 -3.84
C LEU A 439 -9.56 30.54 -4.27
N ASP A 440 -8.39 31.00 -3.82
CA ASP A 440 -7.83 32.30 -4.22
C ASP A 440 -7.54 32.36 -5.74
N GLN A 441 -7.07 31.26 -6.33
CA GLN A 441 -6.80 31.15 -7.76
C GLN A 441 -8.09 31.16 -8.59
N LEU A 442 -9.13 30.43 -8.17
CA LEU A 442 -10.45 30.48 -8.80
C LEU A 442 -11.07 31.88 -8.70
N ALA A 443 -10.99 32.53 -7.54
CA ALA A 443 -11.46 33.90 -7.37
C ALA A 443 -10.70 34.88 -8.27
N ALA A 444 -9.40 34.66 -8.52
CA ALA A 444 -8.62 35.44 -9.45
C ALA A 444 -9.07 35.26 -10.91
N LEU A 445 -9.29 34.02 -11.36
CA LEU A 445 -9.84 33.72 -12.69
C LEU A 445 -11.22 34.35 -12.89
N ARG A 446 -12.08 34.23 -11.88
CA ARG A 446 -13.43 34.82 -11.92
C ARG A 446 -13.39 36.34 -12.09
N ARG A 447 -12.46 37.02 -11.43
CA ARG A 447 -12.23 38.48 -11.64
C ARG A 447 -11.76 38.82 -13.05
N GLN A 448 -11.13 37.90 -13.77
CA GLN A 448 -10.76 38.07 -15.18
C GLN A 448 -11.95 37.87 -16.12
N GLY A 449 -13.02 37.20 -15.67
CA GLY A 449 -14.28 37.02 -16.39
C GLY A 449 -14.63 35.57 -16.71
N VAL A 450 -13.78 34.60 -16.34
CA VAL A 450 -14.09 33.17 -16.46
C VAL A 450 -15.22 32.81 -15.48
N GLN A 451 -16.22 32.05 -15.93
CA GLN A 451 -17.26 31.56 -15.03
C GLN A 451 -16.84 30.24 -14.38
N VAL A 452 -17.34 29.98 -13.18
CA VAL A 452 -17.12 28.70 -12.48
C VAL A 452 -18.45 28.11 -12.06
N ALA A 453 -18.69 26.86 -12.42
CA ALA A 453 -19.87 26.10 -12.09
C ALA A 453 -19.51 24.88 -11.23
N ILE A 454 -20.37 24.55 -10.28
CA ILE A 454 -20.33 23.27 -9.57
C ILE A 454 -21.18 22.27 -10.33
N ASP A 455 -20.59 21.13 -10.67
CA ASP A 455 -21.24 20.03 -11.37
C ASP A 455 -21.63 18.88 -10.44
N ASP A 456 -22.53 18.02 -10.93
CA ASP A 456 -23.06 16.84 -10.24
C ASP A 456 -23.69 17.13 -8.86
N PHE A 457 -24.22 18.35 -8.64
CA PHE A 457 -24.70 18.77 -7.32
C PHE A 457 -25.92 17.96 -6.88
N GLY A 458 -25.83 17.36 -5.69
CA GLY A 458 -26.86 16.51 -5.10
C GLY A 458 -26.49 15.03 -5.02
N THR A 459 -25.33 14.65 -5.55
CA THR A 459 -24.80 13.28 -5.47
C THR A 459 -23.93 13.08 -4.21
N GLY A 460 -23.46 14.16 -3.59
CA GLY A 460 -22.58 14.15 -2.42
C GLY A 460 -23.18 14.76 -1.13
N TYR A 461 -22.34 14.87 -0.10
CA TYR A 461 -22.67 15.53 1.16
C TYR A 461 -22.21 17.00 1.14
N SER A 462 -22.99 17.88 0.53
CA SER A 462 -22.71 19.32 0.55
C SER A 462 -22.82 19.92 1.95
N ASN A 463 -21.74 20.54 2.42
CA ASN A 463 -21.83 21.49 3.51
C ASN A 463 -22.33 22.83 2.96
N LEU A 464 -23.61 23.12 3.13
CA LEU A 464 -24.24 24.36 2.68
C LEU A 464 -23.52 25.63 3.17
N SER A 465 -22.88 25.57 4.33
CA SER A 465 -22.07 26.70 4.82
C SER A 465 -20.81 26.92 3.97
N ARG A 466 -20.22 25.84 3.45
CA ARG A 466 -19.06 25.88 2.55
C ARG A 466 -19.44 26.45 1.18
N LEU A 467 -20.59 26.05 0.64
CA LEU A 467 -21.09 26.53 -0.66
C LEU A 467 -21.15 28.06 -0.75
N LYS A 468 -21.50 28.73 0.35
CA LYS A 468 -21.54 30.20 0.44
C LYS A 468 -20.16 30.87 0.27
N GLU A 469 -19.09 30.19 0.62
CA GLU A 469 -17.72 30.71 0.58
C GLU A 469 -17.04 30.47 -0.78
N LEU A 470 -17.61 29.62 -1.62
CA LEU A 470 -17.00 29.23 -2.88
C LEU A 470 -17.11 30.35 -3.92
N PRO A 471 -16.03 30.65 -4.67
CA PRO A 471 -16.03 31.67 -5.73
C PRO A 471 -16.66 31.13 -7.01
N VAL A 472 -17.93 30.74 -6.95
CA VAL A 472 -18.69 30.12 -8.05
C VAL A 472 -19.83 31.02 -8.52
N ASP A 473 -20.27 30.81 -9.75
CA ASP A 473 -21.36 31.54 -10.39
C ASP A 473 -22.62 30.67 -10.53
N ARG A 474 -22.42 29.36 -10.72
CA ARG A 474 -23.47 28.43 -11.13
C ARG A 474 -23.41 27.11 -10.37
N VAL A 475 -24.57 26.46 -10.28
CA VAL A 475 -24.68 25.08 -9.81
C VAL A 475 -25.53 24.30 -10.81
N LYS A 476 -24.96 23.19 -11.30
CA LYS A 476 -25.61 22.21 -12.17
C LYS A 476 -26.21 21.11 -11.29
N ILE A 477 -27.53 20.96 -11.36
CA ILE A 477 -28.29 19.97 -10.60
C ILE A 477 -28.26 18.66 -11.37
N ASP A 478 -27.68 17.63 -10.74
CA ASP A 478 -27.55 16.31 -11.34
C ASP A 478 -28.91 15.70 -11.71
N ARG A 479 -28.90 14.91 -12.78
CA ARG A 479 -30.07 14.20 -13.29
C ARG A 479 -30.77 13.33 -12.23
N SER A 480 -30.05 12.80 -11.23
CA SER A 480 -30.64 11.94 -10.20
C SER A 480 -31.69 12.66 -9.36
N LEU A 481 -31.54 13.97 -9.13
CA LEU A 481 -32.51 14.79 -8.40
C LEU A 481 -33.77 15.10 -9.23
N VAL A 482 -33.65 15.05 -10.57
CA VAL A 482 -34.74 15.44 -11.48
C VAL A 482 -35.40 14.28 -12.22
N ARG A 483 -34.81 13.09 -12.19
CA ARG A 483 -35.33 11.89 -12.86
C ARG A 483 -36.80 11.62 -12.51
N ASP A 484 -37.12 11.62 -11.22
CA ASP A 484 -38.42 11.17 -10.71
C ASP A 484 -39.42 12.32 -10.46
N ILE A 485 -39.10 13.57 -10.84
CA ILE A 485 -39.96 14.74 -10.53
C ILE A 485 -41.31 14.70 -11.24
N ALA A 486 -41.43 14.01 -12.37
CA ALA A 486 -42.70 13.88 -13.07
C ALA A 486 -43.68 12.98 -12.30
N THR A 487 -43.19 12.04 -11.51
CA THR A 487 -44.00 10.99 -10.87
C THR A 487 -44.02 11.07 -9.33
N SER A 488 -43.02 11.69 -8.71
CA SER A 488 -42.86 11.77 -7.25
C SER A 488 -43.05 13.19 -6.71
N ALA A 489 -44.02 13.37 -5.82
CA ALA A 489 -44.22 14.65 -5.10
C ALA A 489 -43.08 14.96 -4.13
N GLU A 490 -42.46 13.93 -3.55
CA GLU A 490 -41.28 14.06 -2.70
C GLU A 490 -40.08 14.59 -3.49
N ALA A 491 -39.82 14.02 -4.67
CA ALA A 491 -38.75 14.50 -5.56
C ALA A 491 -38.95 15.97 -5.95
N ARG A 492 -40.19 16.39 -6.27
CA ARG A 492 -40.52 17.80 -6.53
C ARG A 492 -40.22 18.70 -5.33
N THR A 493 -40.51 18.23 -4.13
CA THR A 493 -40.32 19.00 -2.89
C THR A 493 -38.83 19.17 -2.58
N ILE A 494 -38.05 18.08 -2.68
CA ILE A 494 -36.60 18.11 -2.50
C ILE A 494 -35.96 19.02 -3.55
N CYS A 495 -36.27 18.83 -4.83
CA CYS A 495 -35.77 19.67 -5.91
C CYS A 495 -36.11 21.15 -5.68
N SER A 496 -37.36 21.48 -5.34
CA SER A 496 -37.76 22.86 -5.06
C SER A 496 -37.01 23.49 -3.88
N ALA A 497 -36.74 22.71 -2.81
CA ALA A 497 -35.98 23.20 -1.67
C ALA A 497 -34.51 23.47 -2.02
N VAL A 498 -33.90 22.55 -2.79
CA VAL A 498 -32.51 22.69 -3.25
C VAL A 498 -32.36 23.89 -4.18
N VAL A 499 -33.23 24.03 -5.19
CA VAL A 499 -33.22 25.16 -6.13
C VAL A 499 -33.41 26.49 -5.37
N GLY A 500 -34.39 26.56 -4.47
CA GLY A 500 -34.65 27.77 -3.69
C GLY A 500 -33.47 28.16 -2.80
N LEU A 501 -32.74 27.19 -2.26
CA LEU A 501 -31.53 27.46 -1.49
C LEU A 501 -30.43 28.06 -2.35
N ILE A 502 -30.13 27.44 -3.48
CA ILE A 502 -29.03 27.87 -4.38
C ILE A 502 -29.30 29.28 -4.90
N GLN A 503 -30.54 29.53 -5.36
CA GLN A 503 -30.96 30.86 -5.78
C GLN A 503 -30.90 31.88 -4.63
N GLY A 504 -31.22 31.47 -3.40
CA GLY A 504 -31.07 32.28 -2.19
C GLY A 504 -29.62 32.69 -1.87
N LEU A 505 -28.63 31.92 -2.34
CA LEU A 505 -27.21 32.28 -2.28
C LEU A 505 -26.77 33.21 -3.42
N GLY A 506 -27.67 33.52 -4.35
CA GLY A 506 -27.38 34.36 -5.53
C GLY A 506 -26.69 33.59 -6.67
N LEU A 507 -26.70 32.26 -6.62
CA LEU A 507 -26.12 31.40 -7.65
C LEU A 507 -27.18 31.03 -8.69
N GLU A 508 -26.76 30.92 -9.95
CA GLU A 508 -27.64 30.51 -11.03
C GLU A 508 -27.72 28.98 -11.10
N VAL A 509 -28.91 28.46 -11.39
CA VAL A 509 -29.20 27.02 -11.42
C VAL A 509 -29.33 26.54 -12.85
N VAL A 510 -28.56 25.52 -13.21
CA VAL A 510 -28.70 24.76 -14.44
C VAL A 510 -29.25 23.38 -14.09
N ILE A 511 -30.30 22.92 -14.77
CA ILE A 511 -30.79 21.56 -14.58
C ILE A 511 -30.28 20.64 -15.68
N GLU A 512 -29.66 19.54 -15.30
CA GLU A 512 -29.13 18.55 -16.22
C GLU A 512 -30.07 17.37 -16.44
N GLY A 513 -29.79 16.59 -17.49
CA GLY A 513 -30.48 15.32 -17.72
C GLY A 513 -31.98 15.44 -17.98
N ILE A 514 -32.43 16.54 -18.58
CA ILE A 514 -33.83 16.67 -19.00
C ILE A 514 -34.13 15.70 -20.14
N GLU A 515 -35.06 14.77 -19.88
CA GLU A 515 -35.46 13.70 -20.80
C GLU A 515 -36.92 13.81 -21.27
N SER A 516 -37.72 14.70 -20.68
CA SER A 516 -39.12 14.88 -21.07
C SER A 516 -39.64 16.31 -20.92
N GLN A 517 -40.67 16.61 -21.71
CA GLN A 517 -41.44 17.85 -21.62
C GLN A 517 -42.06 18.05 -20.22
N ALA A 518 -42.53 16.97 -19.60
CA ALA A 518 -43.15 17.02 -18.28
C ALA A 518 -42.17 17.47 -17.19
N GLN A 519 -40.91 17.01 -17.25
CA GLN A 519 -39.85 17.47 -16.33
C GLN A 519 -39.64 18.98 -16.49
N MET A 520 -39.50 19.48 -17.73
CA MET A 520 -39.30 20.92 -17.99
C MET A 520 -40.44 21.77 -17.45
N GLU A 521 -41.69 21.38 -17.67
CA GLU A 521 -42.85 22.15 -17.21
C GLU A 521 -42.89 22.26 -15.69
N ILE A 522 -42.58 21.18 -14.98
CA ILE A 522 -42.51 21.18 -13.52
C ILE A 522 -41.36 22.06 -13.03
N LEU A 523 -40.17 21.94 -13.62
CA LEU A 523 -39.00 22.71 -13.20
C LEU A 523 -39.14 24.20 -13.52
N ARG A 524 -39.84 24.56 -14.60
CA ARG A 524 -40.24 25.94 -14.89
C ARG A 524 -41.11 26.52 -13.78
N VAL A 525 -42.07 25.75 -13.27
CA VAL A 525 -42.92 26.18 -12.14
C VAL A 525 -42.11 26.34 -10.86
N ILE A 526 -41.09 25.49 -10.66
CA ILE A 526 -40.14 25.60 -9.53
C ILE A 526 -39.24 26.86 -9.66
N GLY A 527 -39.14 27.45 -10.85
CA GLY A 527 -38.38 28.68 -11.10
C GLY A 527 -37.01 28.45 -11.76
N CYS A 528 -36.80 27.28 -12.37
CA CYS A 528 -35.59 26.99 -13.16
C CYS A 528 -35.73 27.55 -14.58
N THR A 529 -34.68 28.17 -15.10
CA THR A 529 -34.66 28.83 -16.42
C THR A 529 -33.64 28.25 -17.38
N LEU A 530 -32.55 27.65 -16.88
CA LEU A 530 -31.51 27.01 -17.68
C LEU A 530 -31.62 25.49 -17.61
N PHE A 531 -31.60 24.86 -18.78
CA PHE A 531 -31.79 23.43 -18.91
C PHE A 531 -30.83 22.82 -19.92
N GLN A 532 -30.40 21.60 -19.62
CA GLN A 532 -29.58 20.75 -20.47
C GLN A 532 -30.11 19.31 -20.41
N GLY A 533 -30.10 18.61 -21.54
CA GLY A 533 -30.55 17.22 -21.60
C GLY A 533 -30.99 16.77 -22.99
N TYR A 534 -31.14 15.46 -23.16
CA TYR A 534 -31.42 14.84 -24.46
C TYR A 534 -32.79 15.16 -25.05
N HIS A 535 -33.76 15.58 -24.23
CA HIS A 535 -35.03 16.11 -24.74
C HIS A 535 -34.85 17.43 -25.49
N LEU A 536 -33.85 18.22 -25.10
CA LEU A 536 -33.52 19.50 -25.74
C LEU A 536 -32.58 19.28 -26.93
N ALA A 537 -31.46 18.62 -26.68
CA ALA A 537 -30.42 18.38 -27.67
C ALA A 537 -29.47 17.28 -27.20
N ARG A 538 -29.03 16.45 -28.13
CA ARG A 538 -27.85 15.60 -27.93
C ARG A 538 -26.58 16.39 -28.21
N PRO A 539 -25.43 16.01 -27.64
CA PRO A 539 -24.14 16.55 -28.04
C PRO A 539 -23.93 16.35 -29.55
N THR A 540 -23.36 17.35 -30.21
CA THR A 540 -23.08 17.30 -31.66
C THR A 540 -21.75 17.96 -31.99
N PRO A 541 -21.13 17.66 -33.15
CA PRO A 541 -19.96 18.40 -33.63
C PRO A 541 -20.19 19.90 -33.73
N GLU A 542 -19.11 20.68 -33.72
CA GLU A 542 -19.13 22.15 -33.73
C GLU A 542 -20.02 22.73 -34.85
N ASP A 543 -19.85 22.27 -36.09
CA ASP A 543 -20.60 22.80 -37.24
C ASP A 543 -22.11 22.60 -37.11
N ASP A 544 -22.52 21.42 -36.65
CA ASP A 544 -23.93 21.09 -36.41
C ASP A 544 -24.51 21.90 -35.25
N TYR A 545 -23.72 22.09 -34.19
CA TYR A 545 -24.09 22.90 -33.04
C TYR A 545 -24.31 24.36 -33.46
N LEU A 546 -23.34 24.96 -34.16
CA LEU A 546 -23.42 26.34 -34.62
C LEU A 546 -24.56 26.54 -35.62
N GLY A 547 -24.78 25.60 -36.54
CA GLY A 547 -25.87 25.67 -37.50
C GLY A 547 -27.27 25.73 -36.87
N ARG A 548 -27.42 25.22 -35.64
CA ARG A 548 -28.70 25.22 -34.91
C ARG A 548 -28.82 26.32 -33.87
N TYR A 549 -27.73 26.63 -33.17
CA TYR A 549 -27.77 27.45 -31.95
C TYR A 549 -27.04 28.78 -32.08
N ALA A 550 -26.19 28.99 -33.10
CA ALA A 550 -25.63 30.31 -33.35
C ALA A 550 -26.74 31.26 -33.82
N ALA A 551 -26.85 32.44 -33.18
CA ALA A 551 -27.78 33.45 -33.66
C ALA A 551 -27.36 33.91 -35.07
N PRO A 552 -28.30 34.14 -36.01
CA PRO A 552 -27.95 34.68 -37.32
C PRO A 552 -27.28 36.04 -37.14
N VAL A 553 -26.07 36.19 -37.68
CA VAL A 553 -25.39 37.48 -37.76
C VAL A 553 -26.24 38.37 -38.66
N THR A 554 -27.02 39.28 -38.06
CA THR A 554 -27.71 40.32 -38.83
C THR A 554 -26.63 41.23 -39.40
N VAL A 555 -26.19 40.95 -40.62
CA VAL A 555 -25.40 41.89 -41.39
C VAL A 555 -26.33 43.05 -41.69
N GLU A 556 -26.24 44.11 -40.88
CA GLU A 556 -26.76 45.42 -41.26
C GLU A 556 -26.09 45.79 -42.59
N ARG A 557 -26.78 45.52 -43.70
CA ARG A 557 -26.50 46.17 -44.97
C ARG A 557 -26.68 47.66 -44.71
N ARG A 558 -25.57 48.35 -44.45
CA ARG A 558 -25.49 49.80 -44.66
C ARG A 558 -25.92 50.05 -46.11
N LEU A 559 -27.16 50.49 -46.29
CA LEU A 559 -27.60 51.14 -47.50
C LEU A 559 -26.76 52.42 -47.62
N VAL A 560 -25.91 52.45 -48.64
CA VAL A 560 -25.17 53.64 -49.09
C VAL A 560 -26.14 54.62 -49.72
#